data_AF-A0A7U9L312-F1
#
_entry.id   AF-A0A7U9L312-F1
#
_cell.length_a   1.000
_cell.length_b   1.000
_cell.length_c   1.000
_cell.angle_alpha   90.00
_cell.angle_beta   90.00
_cell.angle_gamma   90.00
#
_symmetry.space_group_name_H-M   'P 1'
#
loop_
_entity.id
_entity.type
_entity.pdbx_description
1 polymer ?
#
loop_
_entity_poly.entity_id
_entity_poly.type
_entity_poly.pdbx_seq_one_letter_code
_entity_poly.pdbx_strand_id
1 'polypeptide(L)'
;MPDRQHEQVFLARGPRRDPVGDLAAAHAADRILRWRWWSPDELSAATEPLWPPQLPELLAAVRENGAPTTPVDLGYVPNGAAVGGP
;
A
#
# COMPACT_ATOMS: atom_id res chain seq x y z
N MET A 1 -22.85 -5.41 -13.31
CA MET A 1 -23.03 -4.65 -12.05
C MET A 1 -21.65 -4.20 -11.62
N PRO A 2 -21.40 -2.92 -11.28
CA PRO A 2 -20.10 -2.52 -10.76
C PRO A 2 -19.85 -3.27 -9.44
N ASP A 3 -18.72 -3.96 -9.35
CA ASP A 3 -18.26 -4.56 -8.11
C ASP A 3 -17.77 -3.45 -7.17
N ARG A 4 -18.35 -3.41 -5.96
CA ARG A 4 -17.85 -2.54 -4.89
C ARG A 4 -16.81 -3.32 -4.10
N GLN A 5 -15.54 -3.06 -4.36
CA GLN A 5 -14.47 -3.59 -3.52
C GLN A 5 -14.46 -2.86 -2.18
N HIS A 6 -14.32 -3.61 -1.09
CA HIS A 6 -14.15 -3.09 0.26
C HIS A 6 -12.84 -3.62 0.81
N GLU A 7 -11.91 -2.72 1.15
CA GLU A 7 -10.57 -3.05 1.60
C GLU A 7 -10.33 -2.58 3.03
N GLN A 8 -9.58 -3.37 3.79
CA GLN A 8 -9.09 -3.03 5.11
C GLN A 8 -7.58 -3.16 5.12
N VAL A 9 -6.88 -2.09 5.46
CA VAL A 9 -5.42 -2.03 5.49
C VAL A 9 -4.96 -1.93 6.94
N PHE A 10 -3.99 -2.77 7.32
CA PHE A 10 -3.44 -2.80 8.67
C PHE A 10 -1.97 -2.39 8.65
N LEU A 11 -1.55 -1.61 9.66
CA LEU A 11 -0.16 -1.23 9.87
C LEU A 11 0.40 -1.96 11.09
N ALA A 12 1.58 -2.56 10.94
CA ALA A 12 2.27 -3.27 12.01
C ALA A 12 3.75 -2.89 12.07
N ARG A 13 4.33 -2.92 13.27
CA ARG A 13 5.78 -2.77 13.48
C ARG A 13 6.42 -4.15 13.55
N GLY A 14 7.46 -4.38 12.76
CA GLY A 14 8.16 -5.66 12.73
C GLY A 14 9.59 -5.55 12.19
N PRO A 15 10.38 -6.63 12.32
CA PRO A 15 11.71 -6.70 11.73
C PRO A 15 11.63 -6.72 10.20
N ARG A 16 12.59 -6.08 9.54
CA ARG A 16 12.75 -6.15 8.07
C ARG A 16 13.14 -7.57 7.66
N ARG A 17 12.37 -8.18 6.76
CA ARG A 17 12.59 -9.54 6.25
C ARG A 17 12.36 -9.57 4.75
N ASP A 18 13.23 -10.23 4.00
CA ASP A 18 12.96 -10.52 2.58
C ASP A 18 11.90 -11.63 2.46
N PRO A 19 11.06 -11.64 1.40
CA PRO A 19 10.17 -12.73 1.09
C PRO A 19 11.05 -13.92 0.71
N VAL A 20 10.90 -14.99 1.47
CA VAL A 20 11.63 -16.24 1.29
C VAL A 20 10.65 -17.38 1.05
N GLY A 21 11.11 -18.43 0.36
CA GLY A 21 10.32 -19.64 0.11
C GLY A 21 9.10 -19.40 -0.77
N ASP A 22 7.97 -20.02 -0.39
CA ASP A 22 6.74 -20.06 -1.18
C ASP A 22 6.13 -18.68 -1.48
N LEU A 23 6.51 -17.64 -0.73
CA LEU A 23 6.03 -16.28 -0.97
C LEU A 23 6.51 -15.73 -2.32
N ALA A 24 7.71 -16.09 -2.78
CA ALA A 24 8.20 -15.68 -4.09
C ALA A 24 7.42 -16.35 -5.24
N ALA A 25 7.08 -17.63 -5.08
CA ALA A 25 6.27 -18.36 -6.05
C ALA A 25 4.82 -17.85 -6.11
N ALA A 26 4.23 -17.55 -4.94
CA ALA A 26 2.91 -16.92 -4.85
C ALA A 26 2.89 -15.54 -5.53
N HIS A 27 3.87 -14.68 -5.27
CA HIS A 27 3.98 -13.37 -5.93
C HIS A 27 4.05 -13.47 -7.46
N ALA A 28 4.77 -14.47 -8.00
CA ALA A 28 4.82 -14.69 -9.43
C ALA A 28 3.46 -15.10 -10.02
N ALA A 29 2.71 -15.97 -9.31
CA ALA A 29 1.34 -16.34 -9.70
C ALA A 29 0.39 -15.14 -9.68
N ASP A 30 0.54 -14.24 -8.70
CA ASP A 30 -0.24 -13.01 -8.55
C ASP A 30 0.21 -11.89 -9.52
N ARG A 31 1.20 -12.16 -10.38
CA ARG A 31 1.81 -11.21 -11.34
C ARG A 31 2.41 -9.96 -10.67
N ILE A 32 2.90 -10.11 -9.44
CA ILE A 32 3.67 -9.06 -8.74
C ILE A 32 5.05 -8.97 -9.38
N LEU A 33 5.32 -7.85 -10.05
CA LEU A 33 6.53 -7.66 -10.87
C LEU A 33 7.80 -7.52 -10.04
N ARG A 34 7.72 -6.81 -8.93
CA ARG A 34 8.84 -6.53 -8.02
C ARG A 34 8.32 -6.14 -6.65
N TRP A 35 9.19 -6.28 -5.66
CA TRP A 35 8.94 -5.80 -4.31
C TRP A 35 10.22 -5.15 -3.78
N ARG A 36 10.09 -4.15 -2.92
CA ARG A 36 11.21 -3.51 -2.23
C ARG A 36 10.74 -2.95 -0.90
N TRP A 37 11.66 -2.80 0.04
CA TRP A 37 11.44 -2.01 1.24
C TRP A 37 11.68 -0.54 0.94
N TRP A 38 10.73 0.31 1.32
CA TRP A 38 10.84 1.76 1.19
C TRP A 38 11.20 2.37 2.54
N SER A 39 12.12 3.32 2.54
CA SER A 39 12.21 4.29 3.63
C SER A 39 11.03 5.27 3.55
N PRO A 40 10.69 5.94 4.67
CA PRO A 40 9.62 6.93 4.68
C PRO A 40 9.85 8.10 3.70
N ASP A 41 11.08 8.58 3.56
CA ASP A 41 11.42 9.65 2.62
C ASP A 41 11.25 9.18 1.16
N GLU A 42 11.73 7.97 0.82
CA GLU A 42 11.49 7.38 -0.50
C GLU A 42 10.00 7.24 -0.80
N LEU A 43 9.20 6.86 0.20
CA LEU A 43 7.75 6.70 0.03
C LEU A 43 7.05 8.04 -0.23
N SER A 44 7.46 9.10 0.47
CA SER A 44 6.93 10.45 0.22
C SER A 44 7.36 11.03 -1.14
N ALA A 45 8.52 10.62 -1.65
CA ALA A 45 9.04 11.05 -2.95
C ALA A 45 8.61 10.14 -4.11
N ALA A 46 7.76 9.14 -3.86
CA ALA A 46 7.28 8.20 -4.85
C ALA A 46 6.55 8.93 -5.99
N THR A 47 7.01 8.74 -7.23
CA THR A 47 6.24 9.16 -8.42
C THR A 47 5.38 8.02 -8.97
N GLU A 48 5.63 6.80 -8.51
CA GLU A 48 4.81 5.63 -8.83
C GLU A 48 3.47 5.71 -8.10
N PRO A 49 2.34 5.30 -8.73
CA PRO A 49 1.04 5.27 -8.06
C PRO A 49 1.09 4.41 -6.81
N LEU A 50 0.67 4.98 -5.68
CA LEU A 50 0.56 4.28 -4.41
C LEU A 50 -0.90 3.94 -4.13
N TRP A 51 -1.09 2.78 -3.50
CA TRP A 51 -2.37 2.40 -2.92
C TRP A 51 -2.19 2.12 -1.41
N PRO A 52 -2.94 2.79 -0.53
CA PRO A 52 -3.78 3.96 -0.82
C PRO A 52 -2.94 5.19 -1.24
N PRO A 53 -3.50 6.16 -2.00
CA PRO A 53 -2.75 7.34 -2.45
C PRO A 53 -2.21 8.19 -1.29
N GLN A 54 -2.95 8.26 -0.18
CA GLN A 54 -2.61 8.99 1.03
C GLN A 54 -1.71 8.21 2.01
N LEU A 55 -1.09 7.12 1.55
CA LEU A 55 -0.23 6.27 2.37
C LEU A 55 0.97 7.04 2.99
N PRO A 56 1.68 7.92 2.28
CA PRO A 56 2.79 8.68 2.87
C PRO A 56 2.35 9.56 4.06
N GLU A 57 1.23 10.26 3.92
CA GLU A 57 0.69 11.16 4.95
C GLU A 57 0.21 10.38 6.17
N LEU A 58 -0.47 9.25 5.95
CA LEU A 58 -0.90 8.36 7.04
C LEU A 58 0.30 7.83 7.83
N LEU A 59 1.37 7.42 7.13
CA LEU A 59 2.57 6.94 7.79
C LEU A 59 3.29 8.06 8.57
N ALA A 60 3.37 9.27 8.02
CA ALA A 60 3.94 10.42 8.71
C ALA A 60 3.16 10.74 10.00
N ALA A 61 1.84 10.83 9.91
CA ALA A 61 0.98 11.09 11.05
C ALA A 61 1.12 10.03 12.17
N VAL A 62 1.21 8.74 11.81
CA VAL A 62 1.42 7.66 12.79
C VAL A 62 2.80 7.75 13.45
N ARG A 63 3.83 8.17 12.71
CA ARG A 63 5.18 8.31 13.26
C ARG A 63 5.30 9.50 14.20
N GLU A 64 4.59 10.58 13.91
CA GLU A 64 4.58 11.79 14.74
C GLU A 64 3.70 11.64 15.98
N ASN A 65 2.50 11.09 15.82
CA ASN A 65 1.45 11.12 16.85
C ASN A 65 1.16 9.74 17.48
N GLY A 66 1.75 8.67 16.95
CA GLY A 66 1.41 7.29 17.31
C GLY A 66 0.18 6.78 16.55
N ALA A 67 -0.23 5.54 16.87
CA ALA A 67 -1.37 4.93 16.21
C ALA A 67 -2.68 5.68 16.54
N PRO A 68 -3.55 5.95 15.55
CA PRO A 68 -4.82 6.60 15.80
C PRO A 68 -5.71 5.71 16.69
N THR A 69 -6.52 6.34 17.54
CA THR A 69 -7.45 5.65 18.45
C THR A 69 -8.65 5.05 17.71
N THR A 70 -8.92 5.50 16.49
CA THR A 70 -9.96 4.98 15.60
C THR A 70 -9.38 4.64 14.23
N PRO A 71 -9.89 3.61 13.53
CA PRO A 71 -9.51 3.35 12.15
C PRO A 71 -9.76 4.58 11.27
N VAL A 72 -8.81 4.86 10.37
CA VAL A 72 -8.95 5.94 9.40
C VAL A 72 -9.83 5.45 8.25
N ASP A 73 -10.92 6.17 8.00
CA ASP A 73 -11.73 5.92 6.81
C ASP A 73 -11.01 6.49 5.58
N LEU A 74 -10.71 5.61 4.62
CA LEU A 74 -10.07 6.00 3.36
C LEU A 74 -11.08 6.60 2.37
N GLY A 75 -12.38 6.46 2.64
CA GLY A 75 -13.45 6.90 1.75
C GLY A 75 -13.49 6.08 0.45
N TYR A 76 -14.14 6.64 -0.58
CA TYR A 76 -14.08 6.07 -1.92
C TYR A 76 -12.78 6.52 -2.60
N VAL A 77 -11.82 5.62 -2.67
CA VAL A 77 -10.61 5.82 -3.45
C VAL A 77 -10.82 5.14 -4.80
N PRO A 78 -10.94 5.89 -5.92
CA PRO A 78 -11.03 5.26 -7.22
C PRO A 78 -9.72 4.53 -7.48
N ASN A 79 -9.80 3.24 -7.81
CA ASN A 79 -8.65 2.54 -8.38
C ASN A 79 -8.27 3.33 -9.64
N GLY A 80 -7.09 3.97 -9.63
CA GLY A 80 -6.69 4.90 -10.67
C GLY A 80 -6.98 4.27 -12.03
N ALA A 81 -7.85 4.91 -12.82
CA ALA A 81 -8.29 4.35 -14.08
C ALA A 81 -7.06 3.86 -14.84
N ALA A 82 -6.99 2.55 -15.09
CA ALA A 82 -6.04 2.02 -16.05
C ALA A 82 -6.18 2.91 -17.28
N VAL A 83 -5.14 3.67 -17.59
CA VAL A 83 -5.11 4.57 -18.73
C VAL A 83 -5.46 3.71 -19.93
N GLY A 84 -6.70 3.79 -20.36
CA GLY A 84 -7.21 3.01 -21.49
C GLY A 84 -6.55 3.56 -22.73
N GLY A 85 -5.58 2.82 -23.28
CA GLY A 85 -5.26 2.86 -24.70
C GLY A 85 -5.87 1.62 -25.37
N PRO A 86 -6.15 1.65 -26.68
CA PRO A 86 -5.66 2.57 -27.71
C PRO A 86 -6.62 3.71 -28.10
#